data_AF-A0AA35TA48-F1
#
_entry.id   AF-A0AA35TA48-F1
#
_cell.length_a   1.000
_cell.length_b   1.000
_cell.length_c   1.000
_cell.angle_alpha   90.00
_cell.angle_beta   90.00
_cell.angle_gamma   90.00
#
_symmetry.space_group_name_H-M   'P 1'
#
loop_
_entity.id
_entity.type
_entity.pdbx_description
1 polymer ?
#
loop_
_entity_poly.entity_id
_entity_poly.type
_entity_poly.pdbx_seq_one_letter_code
_entity_poly.pdbx_strand_id
1 'polypeptide(L)'
;MALSGGALLERDDMLSLAEKNGATIYVPSGAIAGLDGVAGACAGRIDSLTMITRKPPEGLKGAPGIEVSGIDLDAISEPTVVYEGPALEACRLFPANVNVSAALSMAGIGPHRTHIRIYADPTVDKNTHDIVVEGEFGRLSIRIENTPSETNPRTGKLSALSAIATLRKITSTVQVGT
;
A
#
# COMPACT_ATOMS: atom_id res chain seq x y z
N MET A 1 -15.87 2.02 5.63
CA MET A 1 -14.49 1.48 5.65
C MET A 1 -14.09 1.18 4.22
N ALA A 2 -12.90 1.61 3.79
CA ALA A 2 -12.38 1.38 2.45
C ALA A 2 -11.18 0.42 2.52
N LEU A 3 -11.33 -0.79 1.96
CA LEU A 3 -10.24 -1.77 1.82
C LEU A 3 -9.48 -1.60 0.50
N SER A 4 -10.10 -0.95 -0.49
CA SER A 4 -9.41 -0.51 -1.70
C SER A 4 -9.08 0.98 -1.55
N GLY A 5 -7.91 1.25 -0.99
CA GLY A 5 -7.43 2.63 -0.83
C GLY A 5 -7.17 3.32 -2.16
N GLY A 6 -6.79 2.57 -3.21
CA GLY A 6 -6.46 3.14 -4.53
C GLY A 6 -7.64 3.89 -5.14
N ALA A 7 -8.84 3.32 -5.08
CA ALA A 7 -10.05 3.98 -5.59
C ALA A 7 -10.45 5.22 -4.77
N LEU A 8 -10.02 5.34 -3.51
CA LEU A 8 -10.33 6.49 -2.67
C LEU A 8 -9.44 7.70 -3.01
N LEU A 9 -8.21 7.48 -3.47
CA LEU A 9 -7.27 8.56 -3.82
C LEU A 9 -7.77 9.48 -4.94
N GLU A 10 -8.72 9.03 -5.75
CA GLU A 10 -9.29 9.79 -6.87
C GLU A 10 -10.72 10.30 -6.58
N ARG A 11 -11.16 10.23 -5.31
CA ARG A 11 -12.54 10.52 -4.90
C ARG A 11 -12.60 11.62 -3.86
N ASP A 12 -12.07 12.79 -4.22
CA ASP A 12 -12.16 14.01 -3.41
C ASP A 12 -13.61 14.35 -3.05
N ASP A 13 -14.55 14.05 -3.95
CA ASP A 13 -15.99 14.20 -3.73
C ASP A 13 -16.49 13.38 -2.53
N MET A 14 -15.93 12.18 -2.31
CA MET A 14 -16.27 11.33 -1.16
C MET A 14 -15.65 11.86 0.13
N LEU A 15 -14.44 12.41 0.07
CA LEU A 15 -13.80 13.04 1.22
C LEU A 15 -14.61 14.27 1.68
N SER A 16 -14.95 15.15 0.74
CA SER A 16 -15.78 16.34 1.01
C SER A 16 -17.18 15.96 1.51
N LEU A 17 -17.79 14.90 0.96
CA LEU A 17 -19.09 14.42 1.43
C LEU A 17 -19.00 13.88 2.86
N ALA A 18 -17.95 13.14 3.19
CA ALA A 18 -17.74 12.62 4.53
C ALA A 18 -17.56 13.76 5.55
N GLU A 19 -16.73 14.75 5.22
CA GLU A 19 -16.55 15.96 6.04
C GLU A 19 -17.87 16.71 6.26
N LYS A 20 -18.63 16.96 5.18
CA LYS A 20 -19.93 17.65 5.25
C LYS A 20 -20.94 16.95 6.16
N ASN A 21 -20.89 15.62 6.24
CA ASN A 21 -21.84 14.82 7.04
C ASN A 21 -21.27 14.38 8.39
N GLY A 22 -20.06 14.81 8.77
CA GLY A 22 -19.40 14.36 9.99
C GLY A 22 -19.13 12.84 10.02
N ALA A 23 -18.95 12.23 8.85
CA ALA A 23 -18.70 10.80 8.70
C ALA A 23 -17.19 10.51 8.66
N THR A 24 -16.79 9.36 9.19
CA THR A 24 -15.39 8.92 9.19
C THR A 24 -15.16 7.81 8.18
N ILE A 25 -14.21 8.02 7.26
CA ILE A 25 -13.75 6.97 6.34
C ILE A 25 -12.57 6.24 6.97
N TYR A 26 -12.81 5.03 7.44
CA TYR A 26 -11.75 4.16 7.94
C TYR A 26 -11.00 3.47 6.80
N VAL A 27 -9.68 3.66 6.74
CA VAL A 27 -8.76 2.93 5.85
C VAL A 27 -7.85 2.05 6.72
N PRO A 28 -8.08 0.73 6.77
CA PRO A 28 -7.21 -0.20 7.49
C PRO A 28 -5.80 -0.24 6.90
N SER A 29 -4.84 -0.77 7.66
CA SER A 29 -3.46 -0.93 7.17
C SER A 29 -3.33 -1.91 6.01
N GLY A 30 -4.31 -2.80 5.81
CA GLY A 30 -4.29 -3.79 4.74
C GLY A 30 -3.17 -4.81 4.95
N ALA A 31 -2.44 -5.14 3.88
CA ALA A 31 -1.35 -6.11 3.90
C ALA A 31 0.00 -5.52 4.38
N ILE A 32 0.01 -4.35 5.01
CA ILE A 32 1.22 -3.74 5.58
C ILE A 32 1.03 -3.37 7.06
N ALA A 33 2.13 -2.97 7.69
CA ALA A 33 2.19 -2.50 9.06
C ALA A 33 2.94 -1.16 9.15
N GLY A 34 2.88 -0.52 10.32
CA GLY A 34 3.64 0.68 10.64
C GLY A 34 3.07 2.00 10.10
N LEU A 35 1.79 2.01 9.70
CA LEU A 35 1.11 3.27 9.31
C LEU A 35 1.03 4.27 10.47
N ASP A 36 0.98 3.78 11.70
CA ASP A 36 1.08 4.58 12.92
C ASP A 36 2.45 5.26 13.05
N GLY A 37 3.54 4.53 12.78
CA GLY A 37 4.89 5.10 12.74
C GLY A 37 5.07 6.14 11.64
N VAL A 38 4.48 5.89 10.46
CA VAL A 38 4.47 6.84 9.33
C VAL A 38 3.67 8.09 9.68
N ALA A 39 2.48 7.93 10.26
CA ALA A 39 1.64 9.05 10.68
C ALA A 39 2.31 9.89 11.78
N GLY A 40 2.96 9.23 12.75
CA GLY A 40 3.78 9.91 13.75
C GLY A 40 4.94 10.69 13.14
N ALA A 41 5.64 10.13 12.15
CA ALA A 41 6.70 10.82 11.41
C ALA A 41 6.17 12.04 10.64
N CYS A 42 4.93 12.01 10.14
CA CYS A 42 4.30 13.13 9.44
C CYS A 42 3.96 14.33 10.34
N ALA A 43 4.01 14.17 11.67
CA ALA A 43 3.93 15.31 12.58
C ALA A 43 5.17 16.23 12.46
N GLY A 44 6.27 15.70 11.92
CA GLY A 44 7.48 16.44 11.58
C GLY A 44 7.78 16.43 10.09
N ARG A 45 9.03 16.76 9.73
CA ARG A 45 9.49 16.73 8.34
C ARG A 45 9.92 15.32 7.92
N ILE A 46 9.29 14.82 6.86
CA ILE A 46 9.72 13.64 6.09
C ILE A 46 10.41 14.10 4.81
N ASP A 47 11.63 13.63 4.60
CA ASP A 47 12.44 13.88 3.43
C ASP A 47 12.12 12.89 2.30
N SER A 48 11.95 11.60 2.65
CA SER A 48 11.59 10.58 1.66
C SER A 48 10.68 9.48 2.24
N LEU A 49 9.81 8.95 1.39
CA LEU A 49 8.98 7.78 1.69
C LEU A 49 8.96 6.89 0.45
N THR A 50 9.57 5.71 0.54
CA THR A 50 9.61 4.73 -0.53
C THR A 50 8.99 3.41 -0.09
N MET A 51 8.17 2.81 -0.95
CA MET A 51 7.68 1.46 -0.79
C MET A 51 8.14 0.59 -1.97
N ILE A 52 8.78 -0.53 -1.66
CA ILE A 52 9.19 -1.53 -2.63
C ILE A 52 8.27 -2.73 -2.45
N THR A 53 7.62 -3.14 -3.53
CA THR A 53 6.80 -4.36 -3.57
C THR A 53 7.45 -5.35 -4.51
N ARG A 54 7.63 -6.60 -4.07
CA ARG A 54 8.05 -7.70 -4.94
C ARG A 54 6.95 -8.74 -5.00
N LYS A 55 6.67 -9.22 -6.21
CA LYS A 55 5.67 -10.25 -6.46
C LYS A 55 6.23 -11.27 -7.45
N PRO A 56 5.79 -12.54 -7.37
CA PRO A 56 5.98 -13.47 -8.47
C PRO A 56 5.43 -12.85 -9.78
N PRO A 57 6.08 -13.04 -10.95
CA PRO A 57 5.63 -12.46 -12.22
C PRO A 57 4.15 -12.77 -12.52
N GLU A 58 3.69 -13.98 -12.22
CA GLU A 58 2.28 -14.41 -12.37
C GLU A 58 1.31 -13.49 -11.61
N GLY A 59 1.72 -12.94 -10.47
CA GLY A 59 0.94 -12.03 -9.65
C GLY A 59 0.73 -10.63 -10.25
N LEU A 60 1.34 -10.34 -11.40
CA LEU A 60 1.26 -9.07 -12.12
C LEU A 60 0.55 -9.21 -13.49
N LYS A 61 0.21 -10.42 -13.93
CA LYS A 61 -0.50 -10.65 -15.21
C LYS A 61 -1.83 -9.90 -15.26
N GLY A 62 -2.09 -9.24 -16.38
CA GLY A 62 -3.30 -8.44 -16.62
C GLY A 62 -3.33 -7.07 -15.90
N ALA A 63 -2.22 -6.62 -15.31
CA ALA A 63 -2.13 -5.26 -14.81
C ALA A 63 -1.95 -4.26 -15.98
N PRO A 64 -2.71 -3.15 -16.03
CA PRO A 64 -2.57 -2.13 -17.06
C PRO A 64 -1.13 -1.63 -17.27
N GLY A 65 -0.34 -1.51 -16.20
CA GLY A 65 1.07 -1.11 -16.27
C GLY A 65 1.96 -2.08 -17.03
N ILE A 66 1.65 -3.39 -17.02
CA ILE A 66 2.37 -4.38 -17.81
C ILE A 66 2.01 -4.26 -19.29
N GLU A 67 0.73 -4.05 -19.59
CA GLU A 67 0.27 -3.86 -20.98
C GLU A 67 0.88 -2.60 -21.60
N VAL A 68 0.91 -1.48 -20.86
CA VAL A 68 1.47 -0.21 -21.31
C VAL A 68 2.99 -0.28 -21.48
N SER A 69 3.69 -0.98 -20.58
CA SER A 69 5.15 -1.13 -20.66
C SER A 69 5.62 -2.14 -21.70
N GLY A 70 4.73 -3.04 -22.16
CA GLY A 70 5.08 -4.10 -23.11
C GLY A 70 6.04 -5.15 -22.53
N ILE A 71 6.14 -5.25 -21.21
CA ILE A 71 7.03 -6.20 -20.53
C ILE A 71 6.46 -7.61 -20.67
N ASP A 72 7.28 -8.53 -21.20
CA ASP A 72 6.99 -9.96 -21.18
C ASP A 72 7.36 -10.56 -19.81
N LEU A 73 6.33 -10.78 -18.98
CA LEU A 73 6.49 -11.35 -17.64
C LEU A 73 7.04 -12.79 -17.65
N ASP A 74 6.79 -13.56 -18.70
CA ASP A 74 7.22 -14.97 -18.79
C ASP A 74 8.72 -15.07 -19.17
N ALA A 75 9.29 -14.00 -19.72
CA ALA A 75 10.72 -13.89 -20.03
C ALA A 75 11.58 -13.40 -18.85
N ILE A 76 10.98 -13.02 -17.72
CA ILE A 76 11.70 -12.47 -16.56
C ILE A 76 12.40 -13.59 -15.79
N SER A 77 13.74 -13.61 -15.86
CA SER A 77 14.59 -14.56 -15.13
C SER A 77 15.27 -13.98 -13.88
N GLU A 78 15.20 -12.66 -13.68
CA GLU A 78 15.79 -11.96 -12.53
C GLU A 78 14.87 -10.83 -12.03
N PRO A 79 15.01 -10.37 -10.77
CA PRO A 79 14.16 -9.30 -10.23
C PRO A 79 14.17 -8.05 -11.11
N THR A 80 13.03 -7.74 -11.71
CA THR A 80 12.90 -6.67 -12.71
C THR A 80 11.89 -5.63 -12.24
N VAL A 81 12.28 -4.35 -12.26
CA VAL A 81 11.36 -3.24 -11.97
C VAL A 81 10.38 -3.10 -13.12
N VAL A 82 9.09 -3.31 -12.83
CA VAL A 82 8.00 -3.11 -13.79
C VAL A 82 7.31 -1.76 -13.64
N TYR A 83 7.55 -1.07 -12.52
CA TYR A 83 7.08 0.27 -12.27
C TYR A 83 7.93 0.98 -11.22
N GLU A 84 8.23 2.24 -11.46
CA GLU A 84 8.84 3.15 -10.51
C GLU A 84 8.25 4.55 -10.66
N GLY A 85 7.67 5.10 -9.59
CA GLY A 85 7.05 6.43 -9.64
C GLY A 85 6.08 6.70 -8.48
N PRO A 86 5.30 7.79 -8.58
CA PRO A 86 4.35 8.19 -7.53
C PRO A 86 3.25 7.16 -7.25
N ALA A 87 2.82 7.06 -6.00
CA ALA A 87 1.75 6.14 -5.59
C ALA A 87 0.43 6.35 -6.34
N LEU A 88 0.09 7.59 -6.71
CA LEU A 88 -1.13 7.88 -7.47
C LEU A 88 -1.15 7.13 -8.82
N GLU A 89 -0.06 7.19 -9.56
CA GLU A 89 0.04 6.54 -10.87
C GLU A 89 0.15 5.02 -10.71
N ALA A 90 0.89 4.55 -9.71
CA ALA A 90 0.92 3.13 -9.35
C ALA A 90 -0.49 2.57 -9.16
N CYS A 91 -1.39 3.31 -8.48
CA CYS A 91 -2.79 2.93 -8.25
C CYS A 91 -3.60 2.76 -9.53
N ARG A 92 -3.32 3.56 -10.57
CA ARG A 92 -3.98 3.45 -11.87
C ARG A 92 -3.43 2.28 -12.68
N LEU A 93 -2.11 2.10 -12.67
CA LEU A 93 -1.43 1.10 -13.49
C LEU A 93 -1.51 -0.31 -12.88
N PHE A 94 -1.64 -0.44 -11.57
CA PHE A 94 -1.63 -1.72 -10.85
C PHE A 94 -2.75 -1.83 -9.80
N PRO A 95 -4.03 -1.59 -10.15
CA PRO A 95 -5.13 -1.41 -9.19
C PRO A 95 -5.36 -2.61 -8.26
N ALA A 96 -5.09 -3.84 -8.72
CA ALA A 96 -5.20 -5.04 -7.91
C ALA A 96 -4.06 -5.21 -6.88
N ASN A 97 -2.96 -4.46 -7.01
CA ASN A 97 -1.68 -4.77 -6.37
C ASN A 97 -1.17 -3.69 -5.40
N VAL A 98 -1.76 -2.50 -5.38
CA VAL A 98 -1.20 -1.33 -4.68
C VAL A 98 -2.17 -0.64 -3.72
N ASN A 99 -3.23 -1.35 -3.30
CA ASN A 99 -4.18 -0.82 -2.30
C ASN A 99 -3.47 -0.39 -1.00
N VAL A 100 -2.40 -1.10 -0.61
CA VAL A 100 -1.55 -0.76 0.53
C VAL A 100 -0.69 0.49 0.30
N SER A 101 -0.29 0.76 -0.94
CA SER A 101 0.43 1.98 -1.31
C SER A 101 -0.44 3.22 -1.13
N ALA A 102 -1.74 3.09 -1.41
CA ALA A 102 -2.69 4.16 -1.15
C ALA A 102 -2.84 4.45 0.35
N ALA A 103 -3.04 3.40 1.18
CA ALA A 103 -3.09 3.53 2.63
C ALA A 103 -1.83 4.18 3.21
N LEU A 104 -0.65 3.75 2.74
CA LEU A 104 0.63 4.34 3.09
C LEU A 104 0.75 5.81 2.71
N SER A 105 0.31 6.16 1.50
CA SER A 105 0.36 7.55 1.04
C SER A 105 -0.58 8.48 1.81
N MET A 106 -1.76 7.98 2.22
CA MET A 106 -2.71 8.73 3.06
C MET A 106 -2.21 8.93 4.49
N ALA A 107 -1.52 7.92 5.05
CA ALA A 107 -0.86 8.05 6.36
C ALA A 107 0.44 8.87 6.29
N GLY A 108 0.99 9.03 5.09
CA GLY A 108 2.31 9.57 4.81
C GLY A 108 2.28 10.96 4.17
N ILE A 109 3.24 11.19 3.27
CA ILE A 109 3.47 12.47 2.59
C ILE A 109 2.58 12.71 1.36
N GLY A 110 1.47 11.99 1.23
CA GLY A 110 0.52 12.09 0.12
C GLY A 110 0.92 11.29 -1.13
N PRO A 111 -0.06 11.03 -2.03
CA PRO A 111 0.09 10.08 -3.13
C PRO A 111 1.01 10.54 -4.26
N HIS A 112 1.33 11.83 -4.33
CA HIS A 112 2.27 12.40 -5.30
C HIS A 112 3.74 12.30 -4.86
N ARG A 113 3.99 12.25 -3.55
CA ARG A 113 5.36 12.25 -2.99
C ARG A 113 5.79 10.88 -2.47
N THR A 114 4.84 9.99 -2.15
CA THR A 114 5.15 8.59 -1.85
C THR A 114 5.65 7.89 -3.10
N HIS A 115 6.90 7.43 -3.06
CA HIS A 115 7.55 6.74 -4.18
C HIS A 115 7.31 5.24 -4.10
N ILE A 116 6.88 4.63 -5.19
CA ILE A 116 6.57 3.21 -5.28
C ILE A 116 7.51 2.56 -6.30
N ARG A 117 8.07 1.40 -5.94
CA ARG A 117 8.74 0.47 -6.85
C ARG A 117 8.03 -0.86 -6.83
N ILE A 118 7.69 -1.39 -8.00
CA ILE A 118 7.09 -2.72 -8.14
C ILE A 118 8.06 -3.58 -8.94
N TYR A 119 8.44 -4.72 -8.35
CA TYR A 119 9.26 -5.73 -8.97
C TYR A 119 8.41 -6.94 -9.35
N ALA A 120 8.60 -7.41 -10.58
CA ALA A 120 8.37 -8.79 -10.94
C ALA A 120 9.63 -9.58 -10.55
N ASP A 121 9.51 -10.46 -9.57
CA ASP A 121 10.63 -11.16 -8.97
C ASP A 121 10.37 -12.68 -8.99
N PRO A 122 11.08 -13.44 -9.85
CA PRO A 122 10.92 -14.88 -9.94
C PRO A 122 11.52 -15.64 -8.74
N THR A 123 12.23 -14.96 -7.84
CA THR A 123 12.89 -15.56 -6.67
C THR A 123 12.01 -15.56 -5.41
N VAL A 124 10.88 -14.85 -5.43
CA VAL A 124 9.92 -14.82 -4.31
C VAL A 124 8.69 -15.68 -4.61
N ASP A 125 8.21 -16.41 -3.60
CA ASP A 125 6.96 -17.18 -3.66
C ASP A 125 5.76 -16.42 -3.06
N LYS A 126 6.04 -15.30 -2.37
CA LYS A 126 5.07 -14.48 -1.64
C LYS A 126 5.25 -13.00 -1.96
N ASN A 127 4.17 -12.24 -1.77
CA ASN A 127 4.24 -10.79 -1.87
C ASN A 127 5.02 -10.22 -0.69
N THR A 128 6.03 -9.42 -1.00
CA THR A 128 6.81 -8.70 0.01
C THR A 128 6.65 -7.21 -0.15
N HIS A 129 6.66 -6.50 0.96
CA HIS A 129 6.61 -5.04 1.02
C HIS A 129 7.73 -4.54 1.94
N ASP A 130 8.65 -3.76 1.40
CA ASP A 130 9.59 -2.96 2.17
C ASP A 130 9.14 -1.51 2.17
N ILE A 131 9.03 -0.88 3.33
CA ILE A 131 8.73 0.54 3.49
C ILE A 131 9.93 1.19 4.17
N VAL A 132 10.45 2.25 3.55
CA VAL A 132 11.52 3.07 4.10
C VAL A 132 11.04 4.51 4.16
N VAL A 133 11.12 5.10 5.34
CA VAL A 133 10.79 6.50 5.60
C VAL A 133 11.99 7.16 6.24
N GLU A 134 12.39 8.31 5.72
CA GLU A 134 13.50 9.11 6.24
C GLU A 134 13.05 10.55 6.46
N GLY A 135 13.45 11.12 7.58
CA GLY A 135 13.11 12.48 7.96
C GLY A 135 13.86 12.91 9.21
N GLU A 136 13.42 14.02 9.81
CA GLU A 136 14.09 14.55 11.00
C GLU A 136 13.99 13.63 12.23
N PHE A 137 12.98 12.75 12.25
CA PHE A 137 12.83 11.71 13.28
C PHE A 137 13.87 10.59 13.15
N GLY A 138 14.61 10.52 12.04
CA GLY A 138 15.55 9.46 11.71
C GLY A 138 15.06 8.60 10.54
N ARG A 139 15.18 7.27 10.69
CA ARG A 139 14.87 6.29 9.65
C ARG A 139 13.97 5.19 10.17
N LEU A 140 12.80 5.02 9.56
CA LEU A 140 11.87 3.91 9.79
C LEU A 140 11.99 2.92 8.63
N SER A 141 12.18 1.63 8.94
CA SER A 141 12.26 0.56 7.96
C SER A 141 11.38 -0.59 8.39
N ILE A 142 10.45 -1.00 7.53
CA ILE A 142 9.49 -2.07 7.82
C ILE A 142 9.52 -3.06 6.65
N ARG A 143 9.62 -4.35 6.95
CA ARG A 143 9.49 -5.44 5.97
C ARG A 143 8.31 -6.30 6.34
N ILE A 144 7.46 -6.59 5.36
CA ILE A 144 6.32 -7.49 5.51
C ILE A 144 6.41 -8.58 4.45
N GLU A 145 6.30 -9.83 4.88
CA GLU A 145 6.19 -11.01 4.03
C GLU A 145 4.80 -11.62 4.26
N ASN A 146 3.88 -11.42 3.31
CA ASN A 146 2.49 -11.81 3.52
C ASN A 146 2.25 -13.27 3.16
N THR A 147 1.54 -13.98 4.02
CA THR A 147 0.91 -15.25 3.66
C THR A 147 -0.32 -14.98 2.77
N PRO A 148 -0.41 -15.57 1.57
CA PRO A 148 -1.58 -15.47 0.72
C PRO A 148 -2.86 -15.98 1.40
N SER A 149 -3.99 -15.37 1.09
CA SER A 149 -5.31 -15.89 1.48
C SER A 149 -5.62 -17.18 0.70
N GLU A 150 -6.32 -18.10 1.36
CA GLU A 150 -6.78 -19.36 0.75
C GLU A 150 -7.80 -19.12 -0.38
N THR A 151 -8.63 -18.08 -0.25
CA THR A 151 -9.69 -17.75 -1.22
C THR A 151 -9.23 -16.81 -2.34
N ASN A 152 -8.12 -16.08 -2.14
CA ASN A 152 -7.54 -15.19 -3.14
C ASN A 152 -6.02 -15.05 -2.90
N PRO A 153 -5.18 -15.82 -3.61
CA PRO A 153 -3.74 -15.78 -3.44
C PRO A 153 -3.10 -14.42 -3.70
N ARG A 154 -3.79 -13.51 -4.41
CA ARG A 154 -3.30 -12.14 -4.67
C ARG A 154 -3.38 -11.23 -3.44
N THR A 155 -4.17 -11.61 -2.43
CA THR A 155 -4.40 -10.82 -1.21
C THR A 155 -3.76 -11.50 0.00
N GLY A 156 -2.96 -10.76 0.77
CA GLY A 156 -2.39 -11.26 2.02
C GLY A 156 -3.45 -11.42 3.13
N LYS A 157 -3.37 -12.48 3.92
CA LYS A 157 -4.26 -12.74 5.08
C LYS A 157 -4.34 -11.55 6.05
N LEU A 158 -3.24 -10.81 6.19
CA LEU A 158 -3.17 -9.61 7.03
C LEU A 158 -4.21 -8.55 6.64
N SER A 159 -4.61 -8.46 5.37
CA SER A 159 -5.61 -7.48 4.92
C SER A 159 -6.95 -7.64 5.63
N ALA A 160 -7.47 -8.87 5.69
CA ALA A 160 -8.73 -9.16 6.38
C ALA A 160 -8.60 -8.98 7.89
N LEU A 161 -7.46 -9.40 8.47
CA LEU A 161 -7.17 -9.23 9.89
C LEU A 161 -7.09 -7.74 10.27
N SER A 162 -6.51 -6.90 9.41
CA SER A 162 -6.43 -5.45 9.63
C SER A 162 -7.83 -4.83 9.66
N ALA A 163 -8.75 -5.27 8.81
CA ALA A 163 -10.14 -4.80 8.79
C ALA A 163 -10.85 -5.12 10.12
N ILE A 164 -10.70 -6.37 10.59
CA ILE A 164 -11.24 -6.81 11.88
C ILE A 164 -10.63 -5.99 13.03
N ALA A 165 -9.32 -5.76 13.00
CA ALA A 165 -8.62 -4.96 14.01
C ALA A 165 -9.12 -3.50 14.02
N THR A 166 -9.33 -2.88 12.85
CA THR A 166 -9.91 -1.54 12.75
C THR A 166 -11.32 -1.49 13.34
N LEU A 167 -12.19 -2.47 13.04
CA LEU A 167 -13.53 -2.53 13.64
C LEU A 167 -13.48 -2.64 15.16
N ARG A 168 -12.57 -3.46 15.70
CA ARG A 168 -12.36 -3.57 17.15
C ARG A 168 -11.83 -2.27 17.76
N LYS A 169 -10.92 -1.55 17.08
CA LYS A 169 -10.37 -0.26 17.55
C LYS A 169 -11.47 0.78 17.70
N ILE A 170 -12.44 0.82 16.79
CA ILE A 170 -13.57 1.79 16.82
C ILE A 170 -14.37 1.69 18.13
N THR A 171 -14.52 0.49 18.70
CA THR A 171 -15.32 0.27 19.91
C THR A 171 -14.47 0.05 21.17
N SER A 172 -13.14 0.19 21.08
CA SER A 172 -12.24 -0.16 22.18
C SER A 172 -12.11 0.97 23.20
N THR A 173 -12.09 0.62 24.49
CA THR A 173 -11.79 1.56 25.60
C THR A 173 -10.32 2.00 25.59
N VAL A 174 -9.42 1.13 25.12
CA VAL A 174 -7.98 1.41 25.01
C VAL A 174 -7.59 1.40 23.54
N GLN A 175 -6.94 2.46 23.09
CA GLN A 175 -6.40 2.57 21.74
C GLN A 175 -4.87 2.54 21.80
N VAL A 176 -4.26 1.74 20.92
CA VAL A 176 -2.81 1.59 20.79
C VAL A 176 -2.40 2.07 19.40
N GLY A 177 -1.27 2.79 19.32
CA GLY A 177 -0.81 3.48 18.12
C GLY A 177 -1.59 4.79 17.88
N THR A 178 -1.28 5.47 16.76
CA THR A 178 -1.97 6.69 16.33
C THR A 178 -3.16 6.33 15.46
#